data_AF-A0A6P2DF07-F1
#
_entry.id   AF-A0A6P2DF07-F1
#
_cell.length_a   1.000
_cell.length_b   1.000
_cell.length_c   1.000
_cell.angle_alpha   90.00
_cell.angle_beta   90.00
_cell.angle_gamma   90.00
#
_symmetry.space_group_name_H-M   'P 1'
#
loop_
_entity.id
_entity.type
_entity.pdbx_description
1 polymer ?
#
loop_
_entity_poly.entity_id
_entity_poly.type
_entity_poly.pdbx_seq_one_letter_code
_entity_poly.pdbx_strand_id
1 'polypeptide(L)'
;MELARHAWLFLLLGAFLNVWLIRRRIRPIIHKHPELAAGYRRLVRGTALWTSLPWLVMGVGCELGSVPSFVAYLFPATGGPFVWVFWGVVYGELLFLCYWSVWNGGGETLVRYPGITNFHAPTPHLMKQQLAWFAGTGLVWSTTFLIALGN
;
A
#
# COMPACT_ATOMS: atom_id res chain seq x y z
N MET A 1 -5.89 -17.94 20.30
CA MET A 1 -6.98 -17.50 19.40
C MET A 1 -7.22 -15.99 19.47
N GLU A 2 -7.21 -15.36 20.64
CA GLU A 2 -7.35 -13.88 20.78
C GLU A 2 -6.27 -13.05 20.06
N LEU A 3 -4.99 -13.47 20.06
CA LEU A 3 -3.91 -12.70 19.44
C LEU A 3 -4.05 -12.57 17.91
N ALA A 4 -4.54 -13.62 17.26
CA ALA A 4 -4.74 -13.65 15.81
C ALA A 4 -5.90 -12.75 15.35
N ARG A 5 -6.87 -12.45 16.23
CA ARG A 5 -7.94 -11.49 15.97
C ARG A 5 -7.37 -10.07 15.82
N HIS A 6 -6.36 -9.73 16.61
CA HIS A 6 -5.77 -8.38 16.66
C HIS A 6 -4.49 -8.23 15.83
N ALA A 7 -4.14 -9.21 14.99
CA ALA A 7 -2.94 -9.16 14.15
C ALA A 7 -2.92 -7.94 13.21
N TRP A 8 -4.09 -7.44 12.82
CA TRP A 8 -4.24 -6.23 12.01
C TRP A 8 -3.62 -4.98 12.66
N LEU A 9 -3.57 -4.91 14.00
CA LEU A 9 -2.92 -3.81 14.71
C LEU A 9 -1.41 -3.78 14.47
N PHE A 10 -0.75 -4.94 14.37
CA PHE A 10 0.67 -5.01 14.06
C PHE A 10 0.95 -4.59 12.61
N LEU A 11 0.08 -4.96 11.67
CA LEU A 11 0.18 -4.53 10.27
C LEU A 11 -0.04 -3.01 10.14
N LEU A 12 -1.02 -2.48 10.85
CA LEU A 12 -1.28 -1.04 10.91
C LEU A 12 -0.13 -0.28 11.58
N LEU A 13 0.46 -0.83 12.65
CA LEU A 13 1.66 -0.28 13.26
C LEU A 13 2.84 -0.26 12.28
N GLY A 14 3.00 -1.31 11.47
CA GLY A 14 3.99 -1.36 10.38
C GLY A 14 3.76 -0.25 9.36
N ALA A 15 2.51 0.01 8.97
CA ALA A 15 2.15 1.10 8.08
C ALA A 15 2.51 2.48 8.67
N PHE A 16 2.21 2.72 9.95
CA PHE A 16 2.61 3.95 10.63
C PHE A 16 4.13 4.10 10.75
N LEU A 17 4.85 3.02 11.06
CA LEU A 17 6.31 3.01 11.10
C LEU A 17 6.89 3.37 9.74
N ASN A 18 6.35 2.81 8.66
CA ASN A 18 6.77 3.14 7.29
C ASN A 18 6.58 4.64 6.98
N VAL A 19 5.41 5.20 7.30
CA VAL A 19 5.15 6.65 7.13
C VAL A 19 6.11 7.50 7.96
N TRP A 20 6.41 7.09 9.18
CA TRP A 20 7.37 7.78 10.04
C TRP A 20 8.79 7.73 9.48
N LEU A 21 9.22 6.58 8.95
CA LEU A 21 10.52 6.43 8.27
C LEU A 21 10.60 7.32 7.03
N ILE A 22 9.54 7.40 6.22
CA ILE A 22 9.47 8.31 5.07
C ILE A 22 9.64 9.77 5.55
N ARG A 23 8.90 10.20 6.58
CA ARG A 23 9.02 11.56 7.13
C ARG A 23 10.44 11.88 7.59
N ARG A 24 11.11 10.92 8.24
CA ARG A 24 12.52 11.08 8.63
C ARG A 24 13.44 11.22 7.42
N ARG A 25 13.23 10.41 6.39
CA ARG A 25 14.05 10.42 5.16
C ARG A 25 13.92 11.72 4.36
N ILE A 26 12.70 12.27 4.23
CA ILE A 26 12.46 13.47 3.43
C ILE A 26 12.76 14.79 4.18
N ARG A 27 12.83 14.77 5.51
CA ARG A 27 13.10 15.95 6.35
C ARG A 27 14.35 16.74 5.91
N PRO A 28 15.54 16.13 5.69
CA PRO A 28 16.70 16.87 5.22
C PRO A 28 16.51 17.47 3.82
N ILE A 29 15.73 16.83 2.95
CA ILE A 29 15.43 17.32 1.61
C ILE A 29 14.55 18.57 1.69
N ILE A 30 13.48 18.52 2.49
CA ILE A 30 12.59 19.66 2.72
C ILE A 30 13.35 20.84 3.33
N HIS A 31 14.32 20.59 4.22
CA HIS A 31 15.12 21.65 4.81
C HIS A 31 15.99 22.37 3.77
N LYS A 32 16.53 21.63 2.79
CA LYS A 32 17.31 22.21 1.68
C LYS A 32 16.43 22.86 0.60
N HIS A 33 15.21 22.34 0.42
CA HIS A 33 14.27 22.70 -0.63
C HIS A 33 12.87 22.96 -0.04
N PRO A 34 12.68 24.09 0.68
CA PRO A 34 11.42 24.39 1.38
C PRO A 34 10.20 24.48 0.44
N GLU A 35 10.42 24.83 -0.83
CA GLU A 35 9.41 24.87 -1.88
C GLU A 35 8.72 23.52 -2.13
N LEU A 36 9.41 22.41 -1.83
CA LEU A 36 8.86 21.05 -1.99
C LEU A 36 7.99 20.60 -0.80
N ALA A 37 7.98 21.35 0.31
CA ALA A 37 7.34 20.93 1.55
C ALA A 37 5.84 20.60 1.38
N ALA A 38 5.11 21.40 0.60
CA ALA A 38 3.69 21.18 0.38
C ALA A 38 3.41 19.88 -0.38
N GLY A 39 4.20 19.59 -1.42
CA GLY A 39 4.09 18.35 -2.19
C GLY A 39 4.41 17.12 -1.36
N TYR A 40 5.51 17.17 -0.58
CA TYR A 40 5.87 16.10 0.35
C TYR A 40 4.77 15.84 1.40
N ARG A 41 4.16 16.89 1.97
CA ARG A 41 3.03 16.73 2.92
C ARG A 41 1.85 16.01 2.27
N ARG A 42 1.50 16.35 1.03
CA ARG A 42 0.42 15.68 0.29
C ARG A 42 0.75 14.21 0.05
N LEU A 43 1.97 13.90 -0.39
CA LEU A 43 2.41 12.53 -0.66
C LEU A 43 2.42 11.68 0.62
N VAL A 44 2.98 12.19 1.72
CA VAL A 44 3.02 11.49 3.00
C VAL A 44 1.61 11.21 3.55
N ARG A 45 0.66 12.15 3.39
CA ARG A 45 -0.74 11.91 3.77
C ARG A 45 -1.40 10.85 2.91
N GLY A 46 -1.17 10.90 1.59
CA GLY A 46 -1.64 9.88 0.66
C GLY A 46 -1.09 8.51 1.01
N THR A 47 0.23 8.39 1.21
CA THR A 47 0.86 7.14 1.64
C THR A 47 0.24 6.62 2.92
N ALA A 48 0.06 7.46 3.95
CA ALA A 48 -0.53 7.04 5.21
C ALA A 48 -1.96 6.51 5.05
N LEU A 49 -2.78 7.14 4.21
CA LEU A 49 -4.13 6.68 3.95
C LEU A 49 -4.13 5.32 3.25
N TRP A 50 -3.45 5.24 2.09
CA TRP A 50 -3.47 4.04 1.26
C TRP A 50 -2.81 2.85 1.96
N THR A 51 -1.64 3.01 2.59
CA THR A 51 -0.98 1.87 3.26
C THR A 51 -1.71 1.37 4.50
N SER A 52 -2.71 2.10 5.02
CA SER A 52 -3.48 1.71 6.20
C SER A 52 -4.82 1.06 5.86
N LEU A 53 -5.36 1.37 4.68
CA LEU A 53 -6.74 1.03 4.30
C LEU A 53 -7.03 -0.48 4.33
N PRO A 54 -6.18 -1.38 3.79
CA PRO A 54 -6.43 -2.82 3.85
C PRO A 54 -6.50 -3.33 5.30
N TRP A 55 -5.61 -2.83 6.17
CA TRP A 55 -5.54 -3.28 7.56
C TRP A 55 -6.73 -2.82 8.38
N LEU A 56 -7.29 -1.64 8.07
CA LEU A 56 -8.53 -1.17 8.70
C LEU A 56 -9.73 -2.03 8.31
N VAL A 57 -9.85 -2.40 7.03
CA VAL A 57 -10.90 -3.33 6.58
C VAL A 57 -10.78 -4.68 7.29
N MET A 58 -9.54 -5.17 7.43
CA MET A 58 -9.24 -6.40 8.17
C MET A 58 -9.68 -6.30 9.64
N GLY A 59 -9.33 -5.20 10.31
CA GLY A 59 -9.71 -4.95 11.69
C GLY A 59 -11.22 -4.93 11.89
N VAL A 60 -11.94 -4.18 11.05
CA VAL A 60 -13.41 -4.09 11.13
C VAL A 60 -14.07 -5.46 10.98
N GLY A 61 -13.62 -6.30 10.03
CA GLY A 61 -14.17 -7.64 9.85
C GLY A 61 -13.93 -8.57 11.05
N CYS A 62 -12.75 -8.47 11.69
CA CYS A 62 -12.41 -9.20 12.91
C CYS A 62 -13.23 -8.73 14.12
N GLU A 63 -13.35 -7.42 14.35
CA GLU A 63 -14.07 -6.87 15.52
C GLU A 63 -15.59 -7.08 15.45
N LEU A 64 -16.17 -7.09 14.24
CA LEU A 64 -17.58 -7.42 14.04
C LEU A 64 -17.87 -8.92 14.13
N GLY A 65 -16.86 -9.76 14.38
CA GLY A 65 -16.99 -11.23 14.41
C GLY A 65 -17.35 -11.85 13.06
N SER A 66 -17.32 -11.08 11.97
CA SER A 66 -17.62 -11.56 10.62
C SER A 66 -16.49 -12.39 10.04
N VAL A 67 -15.28 -12.24 10.57
CA VAL A 67 -14.09 -13.01 10.20
C VAL A 67 -13.40 -13.50 11.47
N PRO A 68 -13.10 -14.81 11.61
CA PRO A 68 -12.61 -15.37 12.86
C PRO A 68 -11.19 -14.93 13.24
N SER A 69 -10.34 -14.64 12.26
CA SER A 69 -9.00 -14.07 12.47
C SER A 69 -8.40 -13.58 11.14
N PHE A 70 -7.24 -12.92 11.18
CA PHE A 70 -6.55 -12.45 9.97
C PHE A 70 -6.25 -13.57 8.96
N VAL A 71 -6.10 -14.81 9.43
CA VAL A 71 -5.78 -15.97 8.60
C VAL A 71 -6.83 -16.18 7.51
N ALA A 72 -8.10 -15.90 7.80
CA ALA A 72 -9.18 -16.03 6.82
C ALA A 72 -9.03 -15.08 5.63
N TYR A 73 -8.29 -13.98 5.76
CA TYR A 73 -7.98 -13.09 4.63
C TYR A 73 -6.96 -13.69 3.66
N LEU A 74 -6.20 -14.72 4.09
CA LEU A 74 -5.32 -15.48 3.20
C LEU A 74 -6.11 -16.45 2.31
N PHE A 75 -7.35 -16.79 2.68
CA PHE A 75 -8.20 -17.75 1.96
C PHE A 75 -9.41 -17.03 1.33
N PRO A 76 -9.22 -16.30 0.22
CA PRO A 76 -10.26 -15.50 -0.42
C PRO A 76 -11.49 -16.30 -0.86
N ALA A 77 -11.29 -17.56 -1.28
CA ALA A 77 -12.33 -18.42 -1.85
C ALA A 77 -13.39 -18.84 -0.81
N THR A 78 -12.97 -18.98 0.44
CA THR A 78 -13.84 -19.31 1.58
C THR A 78 -14.21 -18.07 2.40
N GLY A 79 -13.79 -16.88 1.93
CA GLY A 79 -13.94 -15.62 2.63
C GLY A 79 -15.35 -15.04 2.54
N GLY A 80 -15.82 -14.45 3.64
CA GLY A 80 -17.04 -13.65 3.66
C GLY A 80 -16.85 -12.24 3.08
N PRO A 81 -17.89 -11.38 3.15
CA PRO A 81 -17.89 -10.05 2.52
C PRO A 81 -16.67 -9.18 2.85
N PHE A 82 -16.20 -9.18 4.11
CA PHE A 82 -15.03 -8.39 4.50
C PHE A 82 -13.73 -8.86 3.87
N VAL A 83 -13.58 -10.16 3.60
CA VAL A 83 -12.42 -10.72 2.90
C VAL A 83 -12.41 -10.22 1.45
N TRP A 84 -13.57 -10.20 0.79
CA TRP A 84 -13.69 -9.67 -0.57
C TRP A 84 -13.46 -8.16 -0.64
N VAL A 85 -13.97 -7.38 0.33
CA VAL A 85 -13.68 -5.95 0.41
C VAL A 85 -12.18 -5.71 0.60
N PHE A 86 -11.52 -6.48 1.46
CA PHE A 86 -10.06 -6.38 1.66
C PHE A 86 -9.30 -6.61 0.36
N TRP A 87 -9.58 -7.70 -0.35
CA TRP A 87 -8.93 -7.97 -1.63
C TRP A 87 -9.29 -6.91 -2.68
N GLY A 88 -10.54 -6.44 -2.70
CA GLY A 88 -10.96 -5.33 -3.55
C GLY A 88 -10.14 -4.05 -3.30
N VAL A 89 -9.84 -3.73 -2.03
CA VAL A 89 -8.95 -2.62 -1.68
C VAL A 89 -7.53 -2.88 -2.19
N VAL A 90 -6.96 -4.06 -1.95
CA VAL A 90 -5.60 -4.42 -2.41
C VAL A 90 -5.48 -4.32 -3.94
N TYR A 91 -6.42 -4.89 -4.69
CA TYR A 91 -6.44 -4.78 -6.15
C TYR A 91 -6.66 -3.35 -6.61
N GLY A 92 -7.57 -2.62 -5.97
CA GLY A 92 -7.83 -1.21 -6.23
C GLY A 92 -6.57 -0.36 -6.05
N GLU A 93 -5.80 -0.59 -4.99
CA GLU A 93 -4.53 0.08 -4.74
C GLU A 93 -3.48 -0.23 -5.79
N LEU A 94 -3.33 -1.51 -6.18
CA LEU A 94 -2.38 -1.91 -7.22
C LEU A 94 -2.73 -1.29 -8.59
N LEU A 95 -4.01 -1.35 -8.97
CA LEU A 95 -4.50 -0.74 -10.21
C LEU A 95 -4.36 0.78 -10.19
N PHE A 96 -4.73 1.42 -9.07
CA PHE A 96 -4.57 2.86 -8.89
C PHE A 96 -3.11 3.26 -8.96
N LEU A 97 -2.21 2.55 -8.26
CA LEU A 97 -0.78 2.83 -8.28
C LEU A 97 -0.21 2.67 -9.69
N CYS A 98 -0.58 1.61 -10.41
CA CYS A 98 -0.17 1.40 -11.80
C CYS A 98 -0.64 2.54 -12.70
N TYR A 99 -1.95 2.85 -12.66
CA TYR A 99 -2.56 3.92 -13.43
C TYR A 99 -1.90 5.27 -13.14
N TRP A 100 -1.81 5.61 -11.86
CA TRP A 100 -1.27 6.88 -11.40
C TRP A 100 0.19 7.05 -11.79
N SER A 101 0.99 6.00 -11.59
CA SER A 101 2.42 6.02 -11.89
C SER A 101 2.68 6.24 -13.37
N VAL A 102 2.01 5.49 -14.24
CA VAL A 102 2.30 5.46 -15.68
C VAL A 102 1.61 6.60 -16.44
N TRP A 103 0.32 6.82 -16.17
CA TRP A 103 -0.53 7.70 -16.99
C TRP A 103 -0.94 9.01 -16.31
N ASN A 104 -0.99 9.09 -14.97
CA ASN A 104 -1.49 10.26 -14.25
C ASN A 104 -0.39 11.08 -13.53
N GLY A 105 0.82 11.11 -14.09
CA GLY A 105 1.91 11.96 -13.58
C GLY A 105 2.61 11.47 -12.31
N GLY A 106 2.32 10.25 -11.85
CA GLY A 106 2.90 9.69 -10.63
C GLY A 106 4.40 9.42 -10.75
N GLY A 107 4.86 8.92 -11.89
CA GLY A 107 6.30 8.70 -12.14
C GLY A 107 7.09 10.01 -12.11
N GLU A 108 6.59 11.06 -12.75
CA GLU A 108 7.15 12.41 -12.73
C GLU A 108 7.18 12.98 -11.31
N THR A 109 6.08 12.78 -10.58
CA THR A 109 5.97 13.19 -9.17
C THR A 109 7.02 12.50 -8.32
N LEU A 110 7.21 11.19 -8.46
CA LEU A 110 8.15 10.43 -7.64
C LEU A 110 9.62 10.72 -7.97
N VAL A 111 9.93 11.11 -9.20
CA VAL A 111 11.26 11.64 -9.55
C VAL A 111 11.48 13.02 -8.94
N ARG A 112 10.46 13.89 -8.95
CA ARG A 112 10.52 15.23 -8.34
C ARG A 112 10.61 15.21 -6.82
N TYR A 113 10.02 14.21 -6.17
CA TYR A 113 9.97 14.06 -4.71
C TYR A 113 10.72 12.80 -4.24
N PRO A 114 12.07 12.79 -4.34
CA PRO A 114 12.87 11.63 -3.95
C PRO A 114 12.69 11.31 -2.46
N GLY A 115 12.84 10.03 -2.11
CA GLY A 115 12.71 9.53 -0.75
C GLY A 115 11.29 9.18 -0.30
N ILE A 116 10.26 9.43 -1.13
CA ILE A 116 8.89 8.92 -0.86
C ILE A 116 8.81 7.40 -1.02
N THR A 117 9.52 6.85 -2.01
CA THR A 117 9.63 5.40 -2.22
C THR A 117 11.07 4.95 -1.99
N ASN A 118 11.27 3.62 -1.98
CA ASN A 118 12.62 3.03 -2.03
C ASN A 118 13.14 2.91 -3.47
N PHE A 119 12.30 3.20 -4.47
CA PHE A 119 12.70 3.18 -5.87
C PHE A 119 13.56 4.39 -6.18
N HIS A 120 14.68 4.14 -6.86
CA HIS A 120 15.57 5.17 -7.34
C HIS A 120 15.61 5.07 -8.86
N ALA A 121 15.06 6.07 -9.54
CA ALA A 121 15.11 6.19 -10.98
C ALA A 121 15.48 7.62 -11.36
N PRO A 122 16.47 7.82 -12.24
CA PRO A 122 16.92 9.15 -12.63
C PRO A 122 15.95 9.85 -13.58
N THR A 123 15.05 9.12 -14.24
CA THR A 123 14.10 9.65 -15.23
C THR A 123 12.69 9.16 -14.95
N PRO A 124 11.65 9.95 -15.31
CA PRO A 124 10.25 9.54 -15.16
C PRO A 124 9.94 8.23 -15.89
N HIS A 125 10.53 8.01 -17.07
CA HIS A 125 10.34 6.77 -17.82
C HIS A 125 10.78 5.53 -17.05
N LEU A 126 11.98 5.56 -16.46
CA LEU A 126 12.49 4.44 -15.65
C LEU A 126 11.66 4.26 -14.37
N MET A 127 11.22 5.36 -13.75
CA MET A 127 10.33 5.29 -12.57
C MET A 127 9.00 4.60 -12.92
N LYS A 128 8.39 4.98 -14.05
CA LYS A 128 7.16 4.37 -14.56
C LYS A 128 7.33 2.87 -14.79
N GLN A 129 8.44 2.47 -15.42
CA GLN A 129 8.72 1.06 -15.67
C GLN A 129 8.89 0.26 -14.37
N GLN A 130 9.65 0.77 -13.40
CA GLN A 130 9.84 0.11 -12.09
C GLN A 130 8.51 -0.05 -11.35
N LEU A 131 7.66 0.98 -11.33
CA LEU A 131 6.37 0.95 -10.66
C LEU A 131 5.36 0.06 -11.38
N ALA A 132 5.33 0.08 -12.72
CA ALA A 132 4.49 -0.82 -13.51
C ALA A 132 4.90 -2.28 -13.31
N TRP A 133 6.20 -2.56 -13.26
CA TRP A 133 6.71 -3.89 -12.93
C TRP A 133 6.30 -4.31 -11.52
N PHE A 134 6.50 -3.46 -10.52
CA PHE A 134 6.11 -3.75 -9.14
C PHE A 134 4.60 -4.00 -8.99
N ALA A 135 3.77 -3.15 -9.61
CA ALA A 135 2.33 -3.33 -9.58
C ALA A 135 1.90 -4.58 -10.35
N GLY A 136 2.49 -4.84 -11.51
CA GLY A 136 2.22 -6.02 -12.33
C GLY A 136 2.61 -7.32 -11.63
N THR A 137 3.80 -7.39 -11.04
CA THR A 137 4.21 -8.56 -10.24
C THR A 137 3.33 -8.72 -9.01
N GLY A 138 2.95 -7.62 -8.35
CA GLY A 138 1.99 -7.64 -7.26
C GLY A 138 0.64 -8.25 -7.65
N LEU A 139 0.10 -7.85 -8.81
CA LEU A 139 -1.16 -8.38 -9.36
C LEU A 139 -1.05 -9.86 -9.74
N VAL A 140 0.06 -10.27 -10.36
CA VAL A 140 0.29 -11.68 -10.71
C VAL A 140 0.42 -12.52 -9.44
N TRP A 141 1.24 -12.09 -8.48
CA TRP A 141 1.41 -12.79 -7.22
C TRP A 141 0.11 -12.88 -6.43
N SER A 142 -0.65 -11.79 -6.32
CA SER A 142 -1.93 -11.81 -5.62
C SER A 142 -2.88 -12.81 -6.29
N THR A 143 -2.99 -12.79 -7.62
CA THR A 143 -3.90 -13.67 -8.36
C THR A 143 -3.48 -15.14 -8.28
N THR A 144 -2.20 -15.44 -8.44
CA THR A 144 -1.66 -16.80 -8.27
C THR A 144 -1.88 -17.30 -6.84
N PHE A 145 -1.70 -16.43 -5.84
CA PHE A 145 -1.98 -16.76 -4.44
C PHE A 145 -3.47 -17.06 -4.21
N LEU A 146 -4.39 -16.30 -4.81
CA LEU A 146 -5.83 -16.60 -4.74
C LEU A 146 -6.16 -17.97 -5.39
N ILE A 147 -5.58 -18.26 -6.55
CA ILE A 147 -5.81 -19.52 -7.28
C ILE A 147 -5.26 -20.72 -6.52
N ALA A 148 -4.06 -20.59 -5.94
CA ALA A 148 -3.39 -21.67 -5.22
C ALA A 148 -4.10 -22.06 -3.91
N LEU A 149 -4.80 -21.12 -3.27
CA LEU A 149 -5.54 -21.35 -2.01
C LEU A 149 -7.04 -21.55 -2.21
N GLY A 150 -7.52 -21.45 -3.46
CA GLY A 150 -8.92 -21.72 -3.84
C GLY A 150 -9.17 -23.16 -4.29
N ASN A 151 -8.12 -23.98 -4.43
CA ASN A 151 -8.16 -25.42 -4.69
C ASN A 151 -7.78 -26.19 -3.42
#